data_AF-A0A3E0MNJ0-F1
#
_entry.id   AF-A0A3E0MNJ0-F1
#
_cell.length_a   1.000
_cell.length_b   1.000
_cell.length_c   1.000
_cell.angle_alpha   90.00
_cell.angle_beta   90.00
_cell.angle_gamma   90.00
#
_symmetry.space_group_name_H-M   'P 1'
#
loop_
_entity.id
_entity.type
_entity.pdbx_description
1 polymer ?
#
loop_
_entity_poly.entity_id
_entity_poly.type
_entity_poly.pdbx_seq_one_letter_code
_entity_poly.pdbx_strand_id
1 'polypeptide(L)'
;MYSVSTGSDNTAVGREALQYCSTGYHNTAVGQEAMKLTTSGYDNVAVGHNALKDNTTGFVNVAIGPNCGQNITTGDNNSLLGNNAASTLTRGDNNVYLGAAAQASSANVVREYVIGYNVTGKGGQTFFAGGTNGAYNEDNSSSWRTTSDRRIKKNIVDNNEGLSLINQIAVKNFEYKTAEEIEADGEVPSTDAVAKTGTQIGVIAQELQEVRPGWVTTRESGTMAVNSDEITWHLVNAVKELSAENEAFKARLDAAGI
;
A
#
# COMPACT_ATOMS: atom_id res chain seq x y z
N MET A 1 -35.31 21.95 17.42
CA MET A 1 -35.43 20.49 17.26
C MET A 1 -36.17 20.29 15.94
N TYR A 2 -35.46 19.92 14.87
CA TYR A 2 -36.07 19.68 13.56
C TYR A 2 -36.41 18.19 13.47
N SER A 3 -37.61 17.89 12.98
CA SER A 3 -38.26 16.57 13.04
C SER A 3 -37.49 15.51 12.26
N VAL A 4 -37.15 14.40 12.92
CA VAL A 4 -36.88 13.14 12.24
C VAL A 4 -38.25 12.54 11.92
N SER A 5 -38.75 12.73 10.70
CA SER A 5 -39.98 12.05 10.26
C SER A 5 -39.68 10.58 10.02
N THR A 6 -40.59 9.68 10.43
CA THR A 6 -40.66 8.19 10.31
C THR A 6 -39.41 7.30 10.47
N GLY A 7 -38.20 7.83 10.41
CA GLY A 7 -36.97 7.13 10.74
C GLY A 7 -36.78 7.01 12.26
N SER A 8 -36.38 5.82 12.72
CA SER A 8 -36.11 5.55 14.14
C SER A 8 -34.62 5.55 14.45
N ASP A 9 -34.29 5.72 15.74
CA ASP A 9 -32.95 5.42 16.29
C ASP A 9 -31.78 6.21 15.68
N ASN A 10 -32.05 7.45 15.26
CA ASN A 10 -31.04 8.37 14.74
C ASN A 10 -30.52 9.32 15.84
N THR A 11 -29.22 9.61 15.84
CA THR A 11 -28.61 10.68 16.65
C THR A 11 -28.24 11.85 15.75
N ALA A 12 -28.73 13.06 16.06
CA ALA A 12 -28.44 14.27 15.30
C ALA A 12 -28.00 15.42 16.23
N VAL A 13 -26.75 15.87 16.09
CA VAL A 13 -26.18 16.95 16.89
C VAL A 13 -25.48 17.96 15.99
N GLY A 14 -26.05 19.16 15.89
CA GLY A 14 -25.50 20.25 15.06
C GLY A 14 -26.59 20.95 14.24
N ARG A 15 -26.28 22.13 13.70
CA ARG A 15 -27.21 22.84 12.81
C ARG A 15 -27.38 22.03 11.51
N GLU A 16 -28.62 21.72 11.16
CA GLU A 16 -29.00 20.99 9.93
C GLU A 16 -28.45 19.55 9.82
N ALA A 17 -28.01 18.96 10.94
CA ALA A 17 -27.70 17.54 10.98
C ALA A 17 -28.98 16.70 10.73
N LEU A 18 -28.94 15.76 9.78
CA LEU A 18 -30.08 14.93 9.36
C LEU A 18 -31.37 15.70 9.01
N GLN A 19 -31.25 16.93 8.50
CA GLN A 19 -32.40 17.82 8.25
C GLN A 19 -33.50 17.21 7.37
N TYR A 20 -33.13 16.42 6.36
CA TYR A 20 -34.08 15.86 5.39
C TYR A 20 -34.35 14.36 5.57
N CYS A 21 -33.97 13.78 6.72
CA CYS A 21 -34.19 12.35 6.97
C CYS A 21 -35.66 12.02 7.12
N SER A 22 -36.17 11.19 6.20
CA SER A 22 -37.59 10.82 6.11
C SER A 22 -37.87 9.37 6.48
N THR A 23 -37.05 8.42 6.07
CA THR A 23 -37.26 6.99 6.38
C THR A 23 -35.98 6.27 6.81
N GLY A 24 -34.85 6.98 6.88
CA GLY A 24 -33.57 6.42 7.31
C GLY A 24 -33.52 6.14 8.81
N TYR A 25 -32.79 5.11 9.22
CA TYR A 25 -32.70 4.67 10.63
C TYR A 25 -31.27 4.31 11.03
N HIS A 26 -30.98 4.27 12.33
CA HIS A 26 -29.66 3.98 12.92
C HIS A 26 -28.50 4.88 12.46
N ASN A 27 -28.79 6.12 12.05
CA ASN A 27 -27.73 7.05 11.63
C ASN A 27 -27.22 7.89 12.80
N THR A 28 -25.91 8.14 12.84
CA THR A 28 -25.29 9.08 13.78
C THR A 28 -24.67 10.24 13.03
N ALA A 29 -25.23 11.45 13.19
CA ALA A 29 -24.75 12.68 12.57
C ALA A 29 -24.36 13.72 13.63
N VAL A 30 -23.07 14.05 13.71
CA VAL A 30 -22.51 15.01 14.67
C VAL A 30 -21.67 16.05 13.93
N GLY A 31 -22.18 17.28 13.84
CA GLY A 31 -21.56 18.38 13.13
C GLY A 31 -22.60 19.25 12.41
N GLN A 32 -22.21 20.47 12.03
CA GLN A 32 -23.04 21.29 11.15
C GLN A 32 -23.16 20.60 9.78
N GLU A 33 -24.40 20.45 9.30
CA GLU A 33 -24.74 19.85 7.99
C GLU A 33 -24.24 18.42 7.80
N ALA A 34 -23.89 17.71 8.88
CA ALA A 34 -23.58 16.28 8.82
C ALA A 34 -24.83 15.51 8.37
N MET A 35 -24.70 14.72 7.29
CA MET A 35 -25.81 13.97 6.67
C MET A 35 -27.06 14.82 6.35
N LYS A 36 -26.87 16.10 5.99
CA LYS A 36 -27.97 17.03 5.75
C LYS A 36 -29.03 16.48 4.78
N LEU A 37 -28.59 15.93 3.64
CA LEU A 37 -29.47 15.50 2.54
C LEU A 37 -29.91 14.04 2.63
N THR A 38 -29.60 13.31 3.72
CA THR A 38 -30.00 11.90 3.84
C THR A 38 -31.51 11.81 3.95
N THR A 39 -32.13 11.02 3.06
CA THR A 39 -33.59 10.84 2.98
C THR A 39 -34.02 9.46 3.46
N SER A 40 -33.38 8.39 2.98
CA SER A 40 -33.69 6.99 3.30
C SER A 40 -32.47 6.11 3.63
N GLY A 41 -31.26 6.67 3.66
CA GLY A 41 -30.04 5.94 4.04
C GLY A 41 -30.06 5.49 5.50
N TYR A 42 -29.40 4.39 5.81
CA TYR A 42 -29.39 3.77 7.14
C TYR A 42 -28.00 3.29 7.56
N ASP A 43 -27.83 3.09 8.88
CA ASP A 43 -26.59 2.60 9.50
C ASP A 43 -25.34 3.43 9.13
N ASN A 44 -25.47 4.75 8.88
CA ASN A 44 -24.33 5.63 8.59
C ASN A 44 -23.83 6.35 9.86
N VAL A 45 -22.53 6.64 9.89
CA VAL A 45 -21.88 7.46 10.92
C VAL A 45 -21.17 8.64 10.25
N ALA A 46 -21.56 9.86 10.58
CA ALA A 46 -20.97 11.10 10.09
C ALA A 46 -20.58 12.02 11.26
N VAL A 47 -19.28 12.25 11.44
CA VAL A 47 -18.76 13.12 12.51
C VAL A 47 -17.85 14.19 11.90
N GLY A 48 -18.33 15.43 11.85
CA GLY A 48 -17.62 16.57 11.29
C GLY A 48 -18.53 17.54 10.54
N HIS A 49 -18.06 18.77 10.33
CA HIS A 49 -18.73 19.74 9.46
C HIS A 49 -18.85 19.18 8.03
N ASN A 50 -20.07 19.10 7.47
CA ASN A 50 -20.37 18.53 6.15
C ASN A 50 -19.97 17.05 5.95
N ALA A 51 -19.73 16.27 7.00
CA ALA A 51 -19.47 14.84 6.82
C ALA A 51 -20.70 14.15 6.20
N LEU A 52 -20.51 13.41 5.09
CA LEU A 52 -21.59 12.79 4.29
C LEU A 52 -22.76 13.74 3.95
N LYS A 53 -22.49 15.03 3.76
CA LYS A 53 -23.52 16.07 3.56
C LYS A 53 -24.53 15.71 2.47
N ASP A 54 -24.06 15.24 1.32
CA ASP A 54 -24.89 14.99 0.14
C ASP A 54 -25.41 13.55 0.07
N ASN A 55 -25.19 12.72 1.09
CA ASN A 55 -25.67 11.34 1.07
C ASN A 55 -27.19 11.34 1.07
N THR A 56 -27.83 10.72 0.09
CA THR A 56 -29.30 10.69 -0.06
C THR A 56 -29.88 9.34 0.37
N THR A 57 -29.41 8.25 -0.22
CA THR A 57 -29.92 6.89 0.01
C THR A 57 -28.84 5.89 0.41
N GLY A 58 -27.57 6.28 0.42
CA GLY A 58 -26.46 5.39 0.72
C GLY A 58 -26.48 4.90 2.17
N PHE A 59 -25.98 3.69 2.39
CA PHE A 59 -26.01 3.01 3.69
C PHE A 59 -24.65 2.44 4.11
N VAL A 60 -24.49 2.24 5.43
CA VAL A 60 -23.30 1.63 6.04
C VAL A 60 -22.00 2.40 5.70
N ASN A 61 -22.09 3.73 5.61
CA ASN A 61 -20.91 4.59 5.45
C ASN A 61 -20.45 5.15 6.79
N VAL A 62 -19.14 5.15 7.02
CA VAL A 62 -18.51 5.83 8.16
C VAL A 62 -17.66 6.96 7.61
N ALA A 63 -17.92 8.20 8.03
CA ALA A 63 -17.16 9.38 7.66
C ALA A 63 -16.84 10.23 8.88
N ILE A 64 -15.55 10.32 9.21
CA ILE A 64 -15.08 11.08 10.36
C ILE A 64 -14.07 12.12 9.88
N GLY A 65 -14.38 13.39 10.10
CA GLY A 65 -13.59 14.55 9.69
C GLY A 65 -14.41 15.60 8.93
N PRO A 66 -13.94 16.86 8.89
CA PRO A 66 -14.63 17.91 8.15
C PRO A 66 -14.58 17.65 6.65
N ASN A 67 -15.75 17.76 5.99
CA ASN A 67 -16.00 17.49 4.57
C ASN A 67 -15.68 16.05 4.12
N CYS A 68 -15.56 15.10 5.06
CA CYS A 68 -15.26 13.70 4.77
C CYS A 68 -16.44 13.07 4.02
N GLY A 69 -16.19 12.52 2.83
CA GLY A 69 -17.22 11.94 1.97
C GLY A 69 -18.35 12.89 1.58
N GLN A 70 -18.14 14.21 1.61
CA GLN A 70 -19.24 15.20 1.51
C GLN A 70 -20.09 15.07 0.24
N ASN A 71 -19.52 14.57 -0.85
CA ASN A 71 -20.16 14.43 -2.16
C ASN A 71 -20.71 13.02 -2.44
N ILE A 72 -20.62 12.08 -1.48
CA ILE A 72 -21.22 10.76 -1.62
C ILE A 72 -22.73 10.93 -1.62
N THR A 73 -23.41 10.41 -2.64
CA THR A 73 -24.87 10.55 -2.85
C THR A 73 -25.61 9.23 -2.66
N THR A 74 -25.10 8.13 -3.24
CA THR A 74 -25.72 6.80 -3.19
C THR A 74 -24.71 5.67 -2.98
N GLY A 75 -23.46 6.00 -2.65
CA GLY A 75 -22.42 4.98 -2.43
C GLY A 75 -22.59 4.29 -1.08
N ASP A 76 -22.27 3.01 -1.02
CA ASP A 76 -22.51 2.17 0.15
C ASP A 76 -21.21 1.56 0.71
N ASN A 77 -21.23 1.21 2.00
CA ASN A 77 -20.15 0.46 2.66
C ASN A 77 -18.75 1.13 2.58
N ASN A 78 -18.68 2.47 2.66
CA ASN A 78 -17.41 3.19 2.63
C ASN A 78 -16.89 3.52 4.05
N SER A 79 -15.60 3.37 4.29
CA SER A 79 -14.94 3.72 5.56
C SER A 79 -13.94 4.86 5.38
N LEU A 80 -14.26 6.05 5.90
CA LEU A 80 -13.62 7.31 5.58
C LEU A 80 -13.17 8.04 6.85
N LEU A 81 -11.90 8.43 6.91
CA LEU A 81 -11.34 9.16 8.05
C LEU A 81 -10.36 10.23 7.56
N GLY A 82 -10.63 11.50 7.87
CA GLY A 82 -9.74 12.62 7.58
C GLY A 82 -10.45 13.86 7.06
N ASN A 83 -9.78 15.00 7.13
CA ASN A 83 -10.28 16.24 6.51
C ASN A 83 -10.31 16.08 4.98
N ASN A 84 -11.46 16.34 4.35
CA ASN A 84 -11.69 16.19 2.92
C ASN A 84 -11.37 14.78 2.35
N ALA A 85 -11.31 13.73 3.18
CA ALA A 85 -11.12 12.37 2.69
C ALA A 85 -12.30 11.95 1.81
N ALA A 86 -12.02 11.28 0.69
CA ALA A 86 -12.99 10.83 -0.32
C ALA A 86 -13.94 11.94 -0.83
N SER A 87 -13.51 13.20 -0.83
CA SER A 87 -14.37 14.30 -1.29
C SER A 87 -14.69 14.24 -2.79
N THR A 88 -13.93 13.49 -3.57
CA THR A 88 -14.20 13.23 -5.00
C THR A 88 -15.11 12.02 -5.26
N LEU A 89 -15.41 11.20 -4.24
CA LEU A 89 -16.26 10.02 -4.36
C LEU A 89 -17.74 10.43 -4.36
N THR A 90 -18.55 9.84 -5.25
CA THR A 90 -19.98 10.16 -5.37
C THR A 90 -20.89 8.94 -5.24
N ARG A 91 -20.62 7.85 -5.94
CA ARG A 91 -21.48 6.64 -5.99
C ARG A 91 -20.69 5.34 -5.84
N GLY A 92 -19.42 5.44 -5.49
CA GLY A 92 -18.56 4.29 -5.33
C GLY A 92 -18.84 3.54 -4.03
N ASP A 93 -18.66 2.22 -4.09
CA ASP A 93 -18.98 1.31 -2.99
C ASP A 93 -17.75 0.59 -2.46
N ASN A 94 -17.80 0.18 -1.19
CA ASN A 94 -16.80 -0.69 -0.56
C ASN A 94 -15.38 -0.09 -0.56
N ASN A 95 -15.26 1.23 -0.44
CA ASN A 95 -13.96 1.90 -0.43
C ASN A 95 -13.49 2.25 0.99
N VAL A 96 -12.18 2.37 1.15
CA VAL A 96 -11.56 2.80 2.41
C VAL A 96 -10.64 3.98 2.11
N TYR A 97 -10.83 5.11 2.80
CA TYR A 97 -9.96 6.28 2.66
C TYR A 97 -9.54 6.79 4.04
N LEU A 98 -8.25 6.66 4.36
CA LEU A 98 -7.69 7.05 5.65
C LEU A 98 -6.58 8.10 5.47
N GLY A 99 -6.83 9.31 5.95
CA GLY A 99 -5.89 10.43 5.92
C GLY A 99 -6.49 11.70 5.29
N ALA A 100 -5.95 12.85 5.68
CA ALA A 100 -6.44 14.13 5.17
C ALA A 100 -6.13 14.24 3.67
N ALA A 101 -7.16 14.62 2.90
CA ALA A 101 -7.14 14.67 1.46
C ALA A 101 -6.74 13.36 0.75
N ALA A 102 -7.02 12.18 1.35
CA ALA A 102 -7.00 10.92 0.63
C ALA A 102 -8.19 10.85 -0.34
N GLN A 103 -7.95 10.98 -1.65
CA GLN A 103 -9.00 11.08 -2.68
C GLN A 103 -9.21 9.79 -3.46
N ALA A 104 -10.44 9.63 -3.95
CA ALA A 104 -10.79 8.56 -4.88
C ALA A 104 -10.17 8.76 -6.26
N SER A 105 -9.76 7.68 -6.92
CA SER A 105 -9.29 7.71 -8.32
C SER A 105 -10.37 8.12 -9.31
N SER A 106 -11.63 7.85 -8.99
CA SER A 106 -12.79 8.28 -9.78
C SER A 106 -14.05 8.35 -8.92
N ALA A 107 -15.07 9.04 -9.42
CA ALA A 107 -16.31 9.31 -8.70
C ALA A 107 -17.13 8.05 -8.33
N ASN A 108 -16.91 6.94 -9.05
CA ASN A 108 -17.68 5.69 -8.93
C ASN A 108 -16.77 4.48 -8.69
N VAL A 109 -15.55 4.70 -8.20
CA VAL A 109 -14.60 3.59 -7.95
C VAL A 109 -15.16 2.65 -6.89
N VAL A 110 -14.88 1.35 -7.06
CA VAL A 110 -15.35 0.29 -6.18
C VAL A 110 -14.16 -0.50 -5.67
N ARG A 111 -14.15 -0.81 -4.36
CA ARG A 111 -13.07 -1.56 -3.69
C ARG A 111 -11.69 -0.90 -3.82
N GLU A 112 -11.62 0.41 -3.70
CA GLU A 112 -10.37 1.15 -3.61
C GLU A 112 -10.03 1.46 -2.15
N TYR A 113 -8.82 1.09 -1.74
CA TYR A 113 -8.33 1.26 -0.37
C TYR A 113 -7.15 2.24 -0.41
N VAL A 114 -7.30 3.44 0.13
CA VAL A 114 -6.30 4.51 0.10
C VAL A 114 -5.95 4.95 1.50
N ILE A 115 -4.66 4.98 1.82
CA ILE A 115 -4.13 5.46 3.09
C ILE A 115 -3.03 6.48 2.81
N GLY A 116 -3.14 7.71 3.33
CA GLY A 116 -2.09 8.73 3.17
C GLY A 116 -2.58 10.16 3.27
N TYR A 117 -1.63 11.11 3.25
CA TYR A 117 -1.91 12.54 3.24
C TYR A 117 -1.76 13.11 1.82
N ASN A 118 -2.80 13.77 1.31
CA ASN A 118 -2.79 14.41 -0.01
C ASN A 118 -2.41 13.44 -1.15
N VAL A 119 -3.14 12.32 -1.19
CA VAL A 119 -2.90 11.23 -2.13
C VAL A 119 -4.17 10.94 -2.93
N THR A 120 -4.03 10.42 -4.15
CA THR A 120 -5.16 9.98 -4.99
C THR A 120 -5.02 8.50 -5.29
N GLY A 121 -6.13 7.77 -5.13
CA GLY A 121 -6.23 6.35 -5.43
C GLY A 121 -5.82 5.97 -6.84
N LYS A 122 -5.67 4.67 -7.07
CA LYS A 122 -5.08 4.10 -8.30
C LYS A 122 -6.04 3.22 -9.11
N GLY A 123 -7.31 3.20 -8.74
CA GLY A 123 -8.36 2.45 -9.44
C GLY A 123 -9.09 1.49 -8.51
N GLY A 124 -10.15 0.87 -9.03
CA GLY A 124 -10.91 -0.12 -8.28
C GLY A 124 -10.10 -1.39 -8.03
N GLN A 125 -10.41 -2.09 -6.94
CA GLN A 125 -9.69 -3.30 -6.49
C GLN A 125 -8.20 -3.06 -6.20
N THR A 126 -7.83 -1.84 -5.78
CA THR A 126 -6.44 -1.50 -5.46
C THR A 126 -6.30 -1.18 -3.97
N PHE A 127 -5.14 -1.55 -3.41
CA PHE A 127 -4.69 -1.03 -2.13
C PHE A 127 -3.50 -0.09 -2.38
N PHE A 128 -3.65 1.16 -1.94
CA PHE A 128 -2.65 2.21 -2.11
C PHE A 128 -2.39 2.90 -0.77
N ALA A 129 -1.25 2.59 -0.16
CA ALA A 129 -0.72 3.35 0.97
C ALA A 129 0.33 4.34 0.46
N GLY A 130 -0.04 5.60 0.30
CA GLY A 130 0.84 6.65 -0.19
C GLY A 130 1.59 7.37 0.94
N GLY A 131 2.92 7.43 0.80
CA GLY A 131 3.89 8.13 1.67
C GLY A 131 5.28 7.99 1.06
N THR A 132 6.31 8.62 1.62
CA THR A 132 7.69 8.63 1.05
C THR A 132 8.26 7.22 0.80
N ASN A 133 7.77 6.20 1.52
CA ASN A 133 8.20 4.79 1.45
C ASN A 133 7.03 3.79 1.35
N GLY A 134 5.89 4.17 0.77
CA GLY A 134 4.67 3.34 0.76
C GLY A 134 4.75 2.11 -0.17
N ALA A 135 4.12 1.00 0.24
CA ALA A 135 3.98 -0.21 -0.57
C ALA A 135 2.83 -0.03 -1.59
N TYR A 136 3.17 -0.14 -2.89
CA TYR A 136 2.21 -0.17 -4.00
C TYR A 136 2.27 -1.55 -4.69
N ASN A 137 1.14 -2.25 -4.76
CA ASN A 137 0.98 -3.45 -5.59
C ASN A 137 0.01 -3.11 -6.73
N GLU A 138 0.53 -2.86 -7.92
CA GLU A 138 -0.21 -2.37 -9.09
C GLU A 138 -1.23 -3.39 -9.62
N ASP A 139 -0.99 -4.68 -9.41
CA ASP A 139 -1.83 -5.76 -9.91
C ASP A 139 -2.41 -6.57 -8.75
N ASN A 140 -3.74 -6.53 -8.59
CA ASN A 140 -4.50 -7.36 -7.64
C ASN A 140 -4.33 -8.86 -7.95
N SER A 141 -3.20 -9.39 -7.54
CA SER A 141 -2.76 -10.77 -7.70
C SER A 141 -2.11 -11.20 -6.40
N SER A 142 -2.32 -12.47 -6.03
CA SER A 142 -1.75 -13.14 -4.86
C SER A 142 -0.21 -13.25 -4.85
N SER A 143 0.49 -12.49 -5.70
CA SER A 143 1.96 -12.47 -5.84
C SER A 143 2.41 -11.03 -6.05
N TRP A 144 3.50 -10.62 -5.40
CA TRP A 144 4.20 -9.37 -5.69
C TRP A 144 4.63 -9.37 -7.16
N ARG A 145 4.14 -8.42 -7.96
CA ARG A 145 4.48 -8.26 -9.37
C ARG A 145 5.01 -6.86 -9.61
N THR A 146 5.99 -6.76 -10.50
CA THR A 146 6.58 -5.49 -10.93
C THR A 146 6.20 -5.24 -12.39
N THR A 147 5.46 -4.15 -12.66
CA THR A 147 5.07 -3.76 -14.02
C THR A 147 6.30 -3.49 -14.88
N SER A 148 6.45 -4.23 -15.98
CA SER A 148 7.71 -4.31 -16.75
C SER A 148 7.50 -4.21 -18.27
N ASP A 149 6.35 -3.67 -18.71
CA ASP A 149 5.99 -3.55 -20.13
C ASP A 149 6.94 -2.61 -20.90
N ARG A 150 7.34 -2.99 -22.13
CA ARG A 150 8.23 -2.17 -22.95
C ARG A 150 7.68 -0.76 -23.22
N ARG A 151 6.35 -0.59 -23.28
CA ARG A 151 5.67 0.69 -23.60
C ARG A 151 5.82 1.74 -22.50
N ILE A 152 6.14 1.31 -21.26
CA ILE A 152 6.34 2.20 -20.12
C ILE A 152 7.83 2.40 -19.78
N LYS A 153 8.74 1.92 -20.64
CA LYS A 153 10.19 2.03 -20.48
C LYS A 153 10.78 2.96 -21.54
N LYS A 154 11.83 3.70 -21.17
CA LYS A 154 12.63 4.56 -22.06
C LYS A 154 14.12 4.34 -21.82
N ASN A 155 14.97 4.66 -22.80
CA ASN A 155 16.43 4.50 -22.72
C ASN A 155 16.86 3.07 -22.36
N ILE A 156 16.27 2.08 -23.03
CA ILE A 156 16.55 0.65 -22.80
C ILE A 156 17.93 0.34 -23.37
N VAL A 157 18.88 -0.02 -22.51
CA VAL A 157 20.24 -0.47 -22.84
C VAL A 157 20.51 -1.80 -22.15
N ASP A 158 21.34 -2.64 -22.75
CA ASP A 158 21.69 -3.94 -22.16
C ASP A 158 22.56 -3.74 -20.90
N ASN A 159 22.25 -4.49 -19.85
CA ASN A 159 23.13 -4.66 -18.70
C ASN A 159 23.88 -5.98 -18.88
N ASN A 160 25.21 -5.93 -18.96
CA ASN A 160 26.10 -7.07 -19.16
C ASN A 160 26.86 -7.44 -17.89
N GLU A 161 26.48 -6.93 -16.73
CA GLU A 161 27.04 -7.35 -15.46
C GLU A 161 26.44 -8.71 -15.07
N GLY A 162 27.31 -9.69 -14.88
CA GLY A 162 26.93 -11.07 -14.61
C GLY A 162 27.93 -11.74 -13.67
N LEU A 163 28.70 -12.69 -14.19
CA LEU A 163 29.49 -13.63 -13.40
C LEU A 163 30.56 -12.92 -12.56
N SER A 164 31.24 -11.91 -13.12
CA SER A 164 32.27 -11.15 -12.41
C SER A 164 31.73 -10.41 -11.18
N LEU A 165 30.49 -9.93 -11.23
CA LEU A 165 29.81 -9.29 -10.11
C LEU A 165 29.32 -10.34 -9.10
N ILE A 166 28.60 -11.35 -9.59
CA ILE A 166 28.00 -12.40 -8.74
C ILE A 166 29.06 -13.17 -7.95
N ASN A 167 30.23 -13.44 -8.53
CA ASN A 167 31.32 -14.16 -7.85
C ASN A 167 31.92 -13.40 -6.66
N GLN A 168 31.67 -12.10 -6.53
CA GLN A 168 32.11 -11.30 -5.38
C GLN A 168 31.13 -11.41 -4.19
N ILE A 169 29.93 -11.96 -4.40
CA ILE A 169 28.88 -12.03 -3.37
C ILE A 169 29.01 -13.33 -2.58
N ALA A 170 29.14 -13.21 -1.26
CA ALA A 170 29.20 -14.36 -0.36
C ALA A 170 27.79 -14.75 0.16
N VAL A 171 27.32 -15.94 -0.20
CA VAL A 171 26.10 -16.52 0.36
C VAL A 171 26.43 -17.20 1.69
N LYS A 172 25.65 -16.90 2.73
CA LYS A 172 25.81 -17.41 4.09
C LYS A 172 24.57 -18.17 4.53
N ASN A 173 24.79 -19.12 5.44
CA ASN A 173 23.74 -19.66 6.28
C ASN A 173 23.84 -18.99 7.65
N PHE A 174 22.72 -18.52 8.20
CA PHE A 174 22.70 -17.80 9.48
C PHE A 174 21.38 -18.01 10.21
N GLU A 175 21.36 -17.73 11.50
CA GLU A 175 20.14 -17.67 12.31
C GLU A 175 19.93 -16.23 12.77
N TYR A 176 18.68 -15.80 12.84
CA TYR A 176 18.37 -14.48 13.40
C TYR A 176 18.48 -14.54 14.92
N LYS A 177 19.14 -13.54 15.50
CA LYS A 177 19.14 -13.32 16.95
C LYS A 177 17.72 -13.04 17.44
N THR A 178 17.40 -13.44 18.66
CA THR A 178 16.16 -13.04 19.33
C THR A 178 16.20 -11.57 19.75
N ALA A 179 15.05 -11.00 20.10
CA ALA A 179 14.97 -9.62 20.58
C ALA A 179 15.80 -9.42 21.87
N GLU A 180 15.84 -10.43 22.75
CA GLU A 180 16.60 -10.43 23.99
C GLU A 180 18.11 -10.47 23.74
N GLU A 181 18.56 -11.27 22.76
CA GLU A 181 19.97 -11.33 22.37
C GLU A 181 20.45 -9.99 21.78
N ILE A 182 19.62 -9.35 20.95
CA ILE A 182 19.91 -8.02 20.39
C ILE A 182 19.96 -6.97 21.50
N GLU A 183 19.01 -6.99 22.44
CA GLU A 183 18.99 -6.07 23.58
C GLU A 183 20.24 -6.22 24.46
N ALA A 184 20.71 -7.45 24.66
CA ALA A 184 21.92 -7.73 25.43
C ALA A 184 23.20 -7.18 24.77
N ASP A 185 23.29 -7.24 23.43
CA ASP A 185 24.43 -6.69 22.68
C ASP A 185 24.42 -5.15 22.66
N GLY A 186 23.23 -4.54 22.59
CA GLY A 186 23.06 -3.08 22.62
C GLY A 186 23.54 -2.33 21.36
N GLU A 187 23.88 -3.04 20.29
CA GLU A 187 24.37 -2.44 19.03
C GLU A 187 23.24 -1.82 18.19
N VAL A 188 22.05 -2.42 18.22
CA VAL A 188 20.84 -1.96 17.53
C VAL A 188 19.60 -2.15 18.42
N PRO A 189 18.48 -1.44 18.18
CA PRO A 189 17.27 -1.63 18.97
C PRO A 189 16.69 -3.04 18.83
N SER A 190 16.20 -3.62 19.94
CA SER A 190 15.55 -4.94 19.92
C SER A 190 14.29 -4.99 19.04
N THR A 191 13.68 -3.84 18.73
CA THR A 191 12.58 -3.72 17.76
C THR A 191 12.98 -4.05 16.32
N ASP A 192 14.28 -4.10 15.99
CA ASP A 192 14.77 -4.55 14.69
C ASP A 192 14.88 -6.08 14.57
N ALA A 193 14.56 -6.83 15.63
CA ALA A 193 14.53 -8.28 15.60
C ALA A 193 13.58 -8.81 14.52
N VAL A 194 14.02 -9.85 13.81
CA VAL A 194 13.22 -10.53 12.80
C VAL A 194 12.70 -11.84 13.39
N ALA A 195 11.38 -11.96 13.51
CA ALA A 195 10.71 -13.13 14.08
C ALA A 195 10.73 -14.34 13.12
N LYS A 196 11.92 -14.90 12.88
CA LYS A 196 12.15 -16.12 12.10
C LYS A 196 13.03 -17.07 12.91
N THR A 197 12.71 -18.35 12.86
CA THR A 197 13.46 -19.40 13.56
C THR A 197 14.15 -20.34 12.58
N GLY A 198 15.22 -20.98 13.05
CA GLY A 198 16.02 -21.93 12.27
C GLY A 198 16.95 -21.27 11.25
N THR A 199 17.77 -22.09 10.62
CA THR A 199 18.79 -21.65 9.65
C THR A 199 18.15 -21.05 8.40
N GLN A 200 18.56 -19.83 8.09
CA GLN A 200 18.22 -19.08 6.89
C GLN A 200 19.40 -19.08 5.93
N ILE A 201 19.12 -18.88 4.64
CA ILE A 201 20.13 -18.63 3.61
C ILE A 201 19.98 -17.20 3.10
N GLY A 202 21.10 -16.52 2.89
CA GLY A 202 21.08 -15.16 2.36
C GLY A 202 22.48 -14.55 2.30
N VAL A 203 22.55 -13.24 2.42
CA VAL A 203 23.81 -12.46 2.37
C VAL A 203 23.88 -11.54 3.58
N ILE A 204 25.09 -11.10 3.94
CA ILE A 204 25.29 -10.06 4.94
C ILE A 204 25.27 -8.70 4.24
N ALA A 205 24.42 -7.78 4.72
CA ALA A 205 24.19 -6.50 4.05
C ALA A 205 25.46 -5.63 3.96
N GLN A 206 26.30 -5.67 5.00
CA GLN A 206 27.58 -4.97 5.06
C GLN A 206 28.56 -5.50 4.00
N GLU A 207 28.72 -6.83 3.90
CA GLU A 207 29.56 -7.47 2.88
C GLU A 207 29.06 -7.13 1.46
N LEU A 208 27.73 -7.15 1.24
CA LEU A 208 27.16 -6.79 -0.06
C LEU A 208 27.35 -5.31 -0.39
N GLN A 209 27.32 -4.43 0.61
CA GLN A 209 27.51 -2.99 0.39
C GLN A 209 28.89 -2.69 -0.19
N GLU A 210 29.94 -3.44 0.19
CA GLU A 210 31.29 -3.28 -0.36
C GLU A 210 31.35 -3.63 -1.86
N VAL A 211 30.54 -4.60 -2.29
CA VAL A 211 30.46 -5.02 -3.70
C VAL A 211 29.55 -4.10 -4.51
N ARG A 212 28.37 -3.76 -3.97
CA ARG A 212 27.32 -3.02 -4.66
C ARG A 212 26.49 -2.16 -3.70
N PRO A 213 26.93 -0.93 -3.39
CA PRO A 213 26.27 -0.09 -2.39
C PRO A 213 24.79 0.19 -2.69
N GLY A 214 24.43 0.32 -3.97
CA GLY A 214 23.06 0.65 -4.41
C GLY A 214 22.02 -0.43 -4.13
N TRP A 215 22.41 -1.63 -3.69
CA TRP A 215 21.48 -2.72 -3.34
C TRP A 215 21.19 -2.80 -1.86
N VAL A 216 21.77 -1.90 -1.06
CA VAL A 216 21.67 -1.91 0.39
C VAL A 216 21.09 -0.59 0.87
N THR A 217 20.08 -0.66 1.72
CA THR A 217 19.47 0.51 2.38
C THR A 217 19.72 0.46 3.86
N THR A 218 20.08 1.60 4.46
CA THR A 218 20.27 1.72 5.91
C THR A 218 19.03 2.37 6.54
N ARG A 219 18.50 1.75 7.59
CA ARG A 219 17.40 2.29 8.40
C ARG A 219 17.90 3.41 9.31
N GLU A 220 16.97 4.18 9.88
CA GLU A 220 17.30 5.19 10.89
C GLU A 220 18.00 4.59 12.12
N SER A 221 17.69 3.34 12.48
CA SER A 221 18.34 2.62 13.57
C SER A 221 19.78 2.18 13.28
N GLY A 222 20.26 2.32 12.03
CA GLY A 222 21.55 1.82 11.58
C GLY A 222 21.53 0.40 11.01
N THR A 223 20.46 -0.39 11.25
CA THR A 223 20.30 -1.71 10.63
C THR A 223 20.16 -1.60 9.11
N MET A 224 20.77 -2.52 8.38
CA MET A 224 20.80 -2.51 6.91
C MET A 224 19.89 -3.60 6.33
N ALA A 225 19.31 -3.33 5.17
CA ALA A 225 18.46 -4.26 4.43
C ALA A 225 18.92 -4.36 2.97
N VAL A 226 18.69 -5.52 2.35
CA VAL A 226 19.12 -5.83 0.99
C VAL A 226 17.93 -5.87 0.04
N ASN A 227 18.09 -5.28 -1.15
CA ASN A 227 17.19 -5.48 -2.28
C ASN A 227 17.59 -6.74 -3.06
N SER A 228 16.90 -7.85 -2.80
CA SER A 228 17.19 -9.14 -3.42
C SER A 228 16.80 -9.24 -4.91
N ASP A 229 15.88 -8.38 -5.37
CA ASP A 229 15.37 -8.46 -6.75
C ASP A 229 16.48 -8.12 -7.76
N GLU A 230 17.36 -7.19 -7.42
CA GLU A 230 18.48 -6.80 -8.26
C GLU A 230 19.51 -7.92 -8.45
N ILE A 231 19.78 -8.71 -7.40
CA ILE A 231 20.68 -9.86 -7.46
C ILE A 231 20.19 -10.87 -8.51
N THR A 232 18.87 -11.09 -8.56
CA THR A 232 18.25 -12.09 -9.43
C THR A 232 18.50 -11.80 -10.92
N TRP A 233 18.43 -10.54 -11.35
CA TRP A 233 18.67 -10.19 -12.76
C TRP A 233 20.12 -10.38 -13.19
N HIS A 234 21.08 -10.13 -12.29
CA HIS A 234 22.50 -10.34 -12.56
C HIS A 234 22.87 -11.83 -12.55
N LEU A 235 22.18 -12.66 -11.74
CA LEU A 235 22.29 -14.12 -11.82
C LEU A 235 21.89 -14.66 -13.19
N VAL A 236 20.88 -14.09 -13.85
CA VAL A 236 20.50 -14.48 -15.22
C VAL A 236 21.67 -14.25 -16.19
N ASN A 237 22.36 -13.12 -16.09
CA ASN A 237 23.54 -12.84 -16.90
C ASN A 237 24.70 -13.78 -16.58
N ALA A 238 24.99 -14.01 -15.30
CA ALA A 238 26.04 -14.93 -14.87
C ALA A 238 25.83 -16.36 -15.40
N VAL A 239 24.59 -16.86 -15.39
CA VAL A 239 24.23 -18.18 -15.94
C VAL A 239 24.44 -18.23 -17.46
N LYS A 240 24.09 -17.16 -18.18
CA LYS A 240 24.33 -17.06 -19.63
C LYS A 240 25.84 -17.07 -19.94
N GLU A 241 26.64 -16.34 -19.18
CA GLU A 241 28.10 -16.30 -19.32
C GLU A 241 28.70 -17.68 -19.08
N LEU A 242 28.35 -18.35 -17.97
CA LEU A 242 28.79 -19.72 -17.68
C LEU A 242 28.37 -20.71 -18.77
N SER A 243 27.17 -20.56 -19.33
CA SER A 243 26.70 -21.40 -20.44
C SER A 243 27.56 -21.21 -21.68
N ALA A 244 27.92 -19.96 -22.03
CA ALA A 244 28.79 -19.66 -23.16
C ALA A 244 30.22 -20.18 -22.96
N GLU A 245 30.78 -20.03 -21.76
CA GLU A 245 32.10 -20.59 -21.42
C GLU A 245 32.12 -22.11 -21.56
N ASN A 246 31.08 -22.80 -21.07
CA ASN A 246 30.97 -24.26 -21.18
C ASN A 246 30.90 -24.74 -22.62
N GLU A 247 30.14 -24.07 -23.50
CA GLU A 247 30.10 -24.44 -24.92
C GLU A 247 31.44 -24.17 -25.61
N ALA A 248 32.13 -23.08 -25.27
CA ALA A 248 33.48 -22.81 -25.77
C ALA A 248 34.48 -23.87 -25.29
N PHE A 249 34.38 -24.34 -24.05
CA PHE A 249 35.20 -25.43 -23.55
C PHE A 249 34.92 -26.75 -24.27
N LYS A 250 33.66 -27.13 -24.48
CA LYS A 250 33.29 -28.33 -25.24
C LYS A 250 33.85 -28.29 -26.66
N ALA A 251 33.68 -27.17 -27.37
CA ALA A 251 34.21 -27.02 -28.72
C ALA A 251 35.74 -27.17 -28.80
N ARG A 252 36.46 -26.73 -27.76
CA ARG A 252 37.92 -26.91 -27.66
C ARG A 252 38.31 -28.37 -27.42
N LEU A 253 37.52 -29.11 -26.64
CA LEU A 253 37.72 -30.54 -26.39
C LEU A 253 37.47 -31.34 -27.68
N ASP A 254 36.36 -31.06 -28.36
CA ASP A 254 36.03 -31.66 -29.66
C ASP A 254 37.13 -31.41 -30.70
N ALA A 255 37.66 -30.18 -30.77
CA ALA A 255 38.77 -29.83 -31.65
C ALA A 255 40.10 -30.51 -31.26
N ALA A 256 40.27 -30.88 -29.99
CA ALA A 256 41.42 -31.63 -29.49
C ALA A 256 41.26 -33.16 -29.67
N GLY A 257 40.08 -33.64 -30.10
CA GLY A 257 39.80 -35.06 -30.33
C GLY A 257 39.68 -35.90 -29.05
N ILE A 258 39.32 -35.27 -27.93
CA ILE A 258 39.08 -35.90 -26.62
C ILE A 258 37.66 -35.58 -26.19
#